data_AF-A0A529XZK0-F1
#
_entry.id   AF-A0A529XZK0-F1
#
_cell.length_a   1.000
_cell.length_b   1.000
_cell.length_c   1.000
_cell.angle_alpha   90.00
_cell.angle_beta   90.00
_cell.angle_gamma   90.00
#
_symmetry.space_group_name_H-M   'P 1'
#
loop_
_entity.id
_entity.type
_entity.pdbx_description
1 polymer ?
#
loop_
_entity_poly.entity_id
_entity_poly.type
_entity_poly.pdbx_seq_one_letter_code
_entity_poly.pdbx_strand_id
1 'polypeptide(L)'
;MIEKLRIFLALFYVVVCSLVLVPLQILSMKTGLWPETVILKTWHSMILRALGMRVHVTGSLAKDRPLLVAANHISWTDIMVLGSFVDVKFIARADMEGWPLIGMLSKLQ
;
A
#
# COMPACT_ATOMS: atom_id res chain seq x y z
N MET A 1 6.11 -24.33 16.43
CA MET A 1 7.18 -23.36 16.78
C MET A 1 7.59 -22.51 15.57
N ILE A 2 7.83 -23.13 14.41
CA ILE A 2 8.23 -22.46 13.16
C ILE A 2 7.16 -21.47 12.65
N GLU A 3 5.87 -21.81 12.71
CA GLU A 3 4.78 -20.92 12.24
C GLU A 3 4.73 -19.61 13.03
N LYS A 4 4.81 -19.69 14.37
CA LYS A 4 4.85 -18.51 15.24
C LYS A 4 6.06 -17.62 14.92
N LEU A 5 7.22 -18.22 14.67
CA LEU A 5 8.43 -17.49 14.27
C LEU A 5 8.24 -16.77 12.91
N ARG A 6 7.66 -17.45 11.92
CA ARG A 6 7.37 -16.84 10.61
C ARG A 6 6.42 -15.65 10.72
N ILE A 7 5.34 -15.79 11.49
CA ILE A 7 4.38 -14.71 11.73
C ILE A 7 5.08 -13.54 12.43
N PHE A 8 5.87 -13.82 13.47
CA PHE A 8 6.62 -12.79 14.19
C PHE A 8 7.58 -12.04 13.26
N LEU A 9 8.35 -12.74 12.44
CA LEU A 9 9.28 -12.13 11.49
C LEU A 9 8.55 -11.29 10.43
N ALA A 10 7.41 -11.77 9.93
CA ALA A 10 6.59 -11.02 8.97
C ALA A 10 6.03 -9.73 9.59
N LEU A 11 5.50 -9.80 10.81
CA LEU A 11 5.01 -8.62 11.53
C LEU A 11 6.13 -7.63 11.86
N PHE A 12 7.26 -8.14 12.34
CA PHE A 12 8.44 -7.33 12.64
C PHE A 12 8.92 -6.60 11.38
N TYR A 13 9.01 -7.31 10.26
CA TYR A 13 9.35 -6.72 8.97
C TYR A 13 8.39 -5.60 8.55
N VAL A 14 7.07 -5.83 8.65
CA VAL A 14 6.06 -4.81 8.33
C VAL A 14 6.19 -3.58 9.22
N VAL A 15 6.39 -3.76 10.52
CA VAL A 15 6.55 -2.65 11.47
C VAL A 15 7.81 -1.85 11.15
N VAL A 16 8.97 -2.50 11.02
CA VAL A 16 10.24 -1.82 10.73
C VAL A 16 10.16 -1.06 9.41
N CYS A 17 9.65 -1.68 8.34
CA CYS A 17 9.51 -0.99 7.07
C CYS A 17 8.51 0.16 7.14
N SER A 18 7.40 0.02 7.88
CA SER A 18 6.42 1.11 8.03
C SER A 18 6.99 2.29 8.82
N LEU A 19 7.80 2.03 9.86
CA LEU A 19 8.47 3.08 10.63
C LEU A 19 9.44 3.92 9.79
N VAL A 20 9.97 3.36 8.70
CA VAL A 20 10.84 4.08 7.75
C VAL A 20 10.03 4.74 6.64
N LEU A 21 9.12 4.00 6.01
CA LEU A 21 8.40 4.47 4.82
C LEU A 21 7.33 5.51 5.13
N VAL A 22 6.66 5.44 6.29
CA VAL A 22 5.62 6.42 6.66
C VAL A 22 6.18 7.84 6.83
N PRO A 23 7.28 8.06 7.58
CA PRO A 23 7.90 9.39 7.65
C PRO A 23 8.39 9.89 6.29
N LEU A 24 8.97 9.01 5.47
CA LEU A 24 9.38 9.37 4.11
C LEU A 24 8.17 9.77 3.25
N GLN A 25 7.03 9.09 3.40
CA GLN A 25 5.79 9.45 2.69
C GLN A 25 5.29 10.83 3.11
N ILE A 26 5.27 11.09 4.42
CA ILE A 26 4.88 12.39 4.97
C ILE A 26 5.81 13.50 4.45
N LEU A 27 7.11 13.23 4.40
CA LEU A 27 8.10 14.18 3.86
C LEU A 27 7.90 14.41 2.36
N SER A 28 7.65 13.34 1.59
CA SER A 28 7.31 13.40 0.16
C SER A 28 6.12 14.32 -0.09
N MET A 29 5.02 14.11 0.63
CA MET A 29 3.78 14.87 0.46
C MET A 29 3.95 16.34 0.86
N LYS A 30 4.80 16.64 1.84
CA LYS A 30 5.05 18.02 2.29
C LYS A 30 6.03 18.80 1.42
N THR A 31 7.00 18.12 0.81
CA THR A 31 8.12 18.78 0.12
C THR A 31 8.09 18.62 -1.40
N GLY A 32 7.41 17.60 -1.93
CA GLY A 32 7.38 17.29 -3.35
C GLY A 32 8.72 16.83 -3.94
N LEU A 33 9.69 16.45 -3.10
CA LEU A 33 11.04 16.07 -3.53
C LEU A 33 11.07 14.81 -4.43
N TRP A 34 10.08 13.93 -4.28
CA TRP A 34 9.89 12.75 -5.11
C TRP A 34 8.40 12.41 -5.23
N PRO A 35 8.00 11.60 -6.23
CA PRO A 35 6.61 11.17 -6.37
C PRO A 35 6.21 10.28 -5.19
N GLU A 36 5.12 10.65 -4.51
CA GLU A 36 4.64 9.93 -3.33
C GLU A 36 4.22 8.48 -3.66
N THR A 37 3.86 8.23 -4.93
CA THR A 37 3.45 6.90 -5.40
C THR A 37 4.59 5.87 -5.35
N VAL A 38 5.86 6.30 -5.37
CA VAL A 38 7.02 5.39 -5.27
C VAL A 38 7.07 4.73 -3.89
N ILE A 39 6.86 5.52 -2.84
CA ILE A 39 6.85 5.02 -1.47
C ILE A 39 5.63 4.15 -1.24
N LEU A 40 4.46 4.58 -1.73
CA LEU A 40 3.23 3.79 -1.65
C LEU A 40 3.40 2.42 -2.34
N LYS A 41 3.88 2.37 -3.58
CA LYS A 41 4.15 1.10 -4.29
C LYS A 41 5.08 0.19 -3.51
N THR A 42 6.12 0.76 -2.91
CA THR A 42 7.08 0.02 -2.10
C THR A 42 6.43 -0.53 -0.83
N TRP A 43 5.62 0.27 -0.14
CA TRP A 43 4.92 -0.14 1.08
C TRP A 43 3.89 -1.25 0.81
N HIS A 44 3.07 -1.11 -0.23
CA HIS A 44 2.11 -2.16 -0.64
C HIS A 44 2.84 -3.45 -1.04
N SER A 45 3.91 -3.36 -1.84
CA SER A 45 4.73 -4.51 -2.24
C SER A 45 5.37 -5.22 -1.04
N MET A 46 5.83 -4.46 -0.05
CA MET A 46 6.40 -4.97 1.19
C MET A 46 5.37 -5.77 2.01
N ILE A 47 4.13 -5.29 2.11
CA ILE A 47 3.05 -6.02 2.78
C ILE A 47 2.74 -7.33 2.05
N LEU A 48 2.62 -7.30 0.72
CA LEU A 48 2.38 -8.52 -0.07
C LEU A 48 3.50 -9.55 0.13
N ARG A 49 4.76 -9.11 0.20
CA ARG A 49 5.90 -10.01 0.48
C ARG A 49 5.82 -10.61 1.88
N ALA A 50 5.41 -9.84 2.88
CA ALA A 50 5.19 -10.35 4.24
C ALA A 50 4.07 -11.40 4.30
N LEU A 51 3.05 -11.25 3.45
CA LEU A 51 1.95 -12.21 3.26
C LEU A 51 2.35 -13.41 2.39
N GLY A 52 3.55 -13.43 1.80
CA GLY A 52 3.99 -14.48 0.89
C GLY A 52 3.34 -14.44 -0.50
N MET A 53 2.76 -13.30 -0.89
CA MET A 53 2.08 -13.12 -2.17
C MET A 53 3.06 -12.67 -3.27
N ARG A 54 2.85 -13.15 -4.49
CA ARG A 54 3.57 -12.71 -5.70
C ARG A 54 2.57 -12.22 -6.72
N VAL A 55 2.72 -10.95 -7.13
CA VAL A 55 1.83 -10.32 -8.12
C VAL A 55 2.37 -10.57 -9.52
N HIS A 56 1.49 -11.03 -10.40
CA HIS A 56 1.76 -11.15 -11.83
C HIS A 56 0.75 -10.28 -12.57
N VAL A 57 1.25 -9.36 -13.40
CA VAL A 57 0.43 -8.43 -14.17
C VAL A 57 0.45 -8.84 -15.63
N THR A 58 -0.71 -8.97 -16.25
CA THR A 58 -0.84 -9.25 -17.69
C THR A 58 -1.51 -8.05 -18.36
N GLY A 59 -0.93 -7.58 -19.46
CA GLY A 59 -1.37 -6.38 -20.16
C GLY A 59 -0.77 -5.09 -19.58
N SER A 60 -1.33 -3.95 -19.99
CA SER A 60 -0.87 -2.62 -19.57
C SER A 60 -2.05 -1.71 -19.24
N LEU A 61 -1.87 -0.83 -18.26
CA LEU A 61 -2.84 0.22 -17.96
C LEU A 61 -2.89 1.27 -19.08
N ALA A 62 -4.05 1.91 -19.23
CA ALA A 62 -4.20 3.08 -20.08
C ALA A 62 -3.24 4.20 -19.64
N LYS A 63 -2.70 4.94 -20.62
CA LYS A 63 -1.76 6.04 -20.38
C LYS A 63 -2.46 7.39 -20.18
N ASP A 64 -3.65 7.54 -20.75
CA ASP A 64 -4.42 8.79 -20.69
C ASP A 64 -4.86 9.11 -19.26
N ARG A 65 -4.98 10.41 -18.96
CA ARG A 65 -5.34 10.91 -17.63
C ARG A 65 -6.43 12.00 -17.74
N PRO A 66 -7.38 12.08 -16.78
CA PRO A 66 -7.49 11.25 -15.56
C PRO A 66 -7.90 9.80 -15.86
N LEU A 67 -7.43 8.86 -15.02
CA LEU A 67 -7.73 7.42 -15.16
C LEU A 67 -8.47 6.92 -13.91
N LEU A 68 -9.64 6.33 -14.11
CA LEU A 68 -10.34 5.55 -13.08
C LEU A 68 -10.06 4.06 -13.32
N VAL A 69 -9.49 3.40 -12.32
CA VAL A 69 -9.27 1.94 -12.34
C VAL A 69 -10.41 1.26 -11.61
N ALA A 70 -11.19 0.46 -12.33
CA ALA A 70 -12.24 -0.37 -11.77
C ALA A 70 -11.81 -1.84 -11.79
N ALA A 71 -12.01 -2.53 -10.68
CA ALA A 71 -11.73 -3.96 -10.52
C ALA A 71 -12.83 -4.62 -9.70
N ASN A 72 -13.00 -5.92 -9.86
CA ASN A 72 -13.78 -6.72 -8.93
C ASN A 72 -13.17 -6.64 -7.51
N HIS A 73 -14.03 -6.68 -6.49
CA HIS A 73 -13.59 -6.69 -5.09
C HIS A 73 -13.76 -8.08 -4.49
N ILE A 74 -12.65 -8.70 -4.09
CA ILE A 74 -12.60 -10.04 -3.50
C ILE A 74 -12.15 -9.97 -2.05
N SER A 75 -11.20 -9.08 -1.73
CA SER A 75 -10.52 -9.12 -0.44
C SER A 75 -9.93 -7.78 -0.02
N TRP A 76 -9.55 -7.69 1.25
CA TRP A 76 -8.77 -6.56 1.76
C TRP A 76 -7.39 -6.44 1.12
N THR A 77 -6.86 -7.53 0.56
CA THR A 77 -5.56 -7.51 -0.12
C THR A 77 -5.59 -6.80 -1.47
N ASP A 78 -6.78 -6.52 -2.02
CA ASP A 78 -6.95 -5.89 -3.33
C ASP A 78 -6.27 -4.50 -3.39
N ILE A 79 -6.33 -3.74 -2.28
CA ILE A 79 -5.63 -2.45 -2.13
C ILE A 79 -4.12 -2.64 -2.25
N MET A 80 -3.57 -3.65 -1.59
CA MET A 80 -2.14 -3.94 -1.62
C MET A 80 -1.71 -4.42 -3.01
N VAL A 81 -2.52 -5.28 -3.64
CA VAL A 81 -2.26 -5.78 -5.00
C VAL A 81 -2.23 -4.63 -5.98
N LEU A 82 -3.29 -3.82 -6.06
CA LEU A 82 -3.35 -2.69 -6.99
C LEU A 82 -2.29 -1.62 -6.66
N GLY A 83 -2.17 -1.26 -5.38
CA GLY A 83 -1.22 -0.26 -4.91
C GLY A 83 0.24 -0.64 -5.12
N SER A 84 0.55 -1.94 -5.33
CA SER A 84 1.92 -2.39 -5.59
C SER A 84 2.44 -2.06 -6.99
N PHE A 85 1.56 -1.85 -7.98
CA PHE A 85 1.97 -1.61 -9.37
C PHE A 85 1.24 -0.45 -10.07
N VAL A 86 0.07 -0.03 -9.57
CA VAL A 86 -0.71 1.09 -10.12
C VAL A 86 -0.37 2.38 -9.37
N ASP A 87 -0.16 3.48 -10.09
CA ASP A 87 -0.18 4.83 -9.51
C ASP A 87 -1.64 5.24 -9.27
N VAL A 88 -2.19 4.90 -8.10
CA VAL A 88 -3.62 5.08 -7.77
C VAL A 88 -3.79 5.63 -6.36
N LYS A 89 -4.86 6.41 -6.17
CA LYS A 89 -5.39 6.77 -4.86
C LYS A 89 -6.73 6.07 -4.68
N PHE A 90 -6.95 5.47 -3.51
CA PHE A 90 -8.14 4.68 -3.23
C PHE A 90 -9.26 5.53 -2.66
N ILE A 91 -10.49 5.19 -3.01
CA ILE A 91 -11.68 5.78 -2.39
C ILE A 91 -11.96 5.00 -1.10
N ALA A 92 -11.70 5.63 0.04
CA ALA A 92 -12.01 5.06 1.35
C ALA A 92 -13.43 5.45 1.79
N ARG A 93 -14.06 4.60 2.61
CA ARG A 93 -15.34 4.91 3.24
C ARG A 93 -15.14 6.00 4.30
N ALA A 94 -16.05 6.97 4.37
CA ALA A 94 -15.87 8.17 5.20
C ALA A 94 -15.71 7.88 6.71
N ASP A 95 -16.37 6.85 7.22
CA ASP A 95 -16.26 6.40 8.62
C ASP A 95 -14.85 5.89 8.99
N MET A 96 -14.05 5.45 8.01
CA MET A 96 -12.69 4.98 8.23
C MET A 96 -11.76 6.10 8.72
N GLU A 97 -12.12 7.36 8.52
CA GLU A 97 -11.33 8.49 9.02
C GLU A 97 -11.13 8.44 10.54
N GLY A 98 -12.14 7.97 11.28
CA GLY A 98 -12.08 7.85 12.73
C GLY A 98 -11.35 6.61 13.25
N TRP A 99 -10.91 5.71 12.37
CA TRP A 99 -10.33 4.43 12.79
C TRP A 99 -8.87 4.61 13.24
N PRO A 100 -8.48 4.03 14.39
CA PRO A 100 -7.12 4.16 14.89
C PRO A 100 -6.12 3.56 13.88
N LEU A 101 -5.05 4.30 13.60
CA LEU A 101 -4.01 4.01 12.60
C LEU A 101 -4.49 3.99 11.14
N ILE A 102 -5.58 3.27 10.83
CA ILE A 102 -6.10 3.12 9.47
C ILE A 102 -6.54 4.46 8.88
N GLY A 103 -7.22 5.31 9.66
CA GLY A 103 -7.64 6.64 9.21
C GLY A 103 -6.45 7.58 8.93
N MET A 104 -5.31 7.39 9.61
CA MET A 104 -4.09 8.11 9.30
C MET A 104 -3.44 7.57 8.03
N LEU A 105 -3.35 6.25 7.88
CA LEU A 105 -2.74 5.61 6.71
C LEU A 105 -3.54 5.87 5.43
N SER A 106 -4.87 5.94 5.50
CA SER A 106 -5.71 6.26 4.34
C SER A 106 -5.45 7.67 3.80
N LYS A 107 -5.12 8.63 4.68
CA LYS A 107 -4.76 10.01 4.29
C LYS A 107 -3.38 10.12 3.64
N LEU A 108 -2.56 9.06 3.72
CA LEU A 108 -1.24 9.01 3.11
C LEU A 108 -1.26 8.43 1.68
N GLN A 109 -2.40 7.90 1.23
CA GLN A 109 -2.62 7.40 -0.14
C GLN A 109 -2.80 8.57 -1.11
#